data_AF-A0A354REG3-F1
#
_entry.id   AF-A0A354REG3-F1
#
_cell.length_a   1.000
_cell.length_b   1.000
_cell.length_c   1.000
_cell.angle_alpha   90.00
_cell.angle_beta   90.00
_cell.angle_gamma   90.00
#
_symmetry.space_group_name_H-M   'P 1'
#
loop_
_entity.id
_entity.type
_entity.pdbx_description
1 polymer ?
#
loop_
_entity_poly.entity_id
_entity_poly.type
_entity_poly.pdbx_seq_one_letter_code
_entity_poly.pdbx_strand_id
1 'polypeptide(L)'
;MSSTLRITVISSPNFQKGEPKMVTELLENGLDKFHLRKPDHSVARMAEFLDAIPRRMLKKIIIHRTPELLKDYPVGGYHHTARESLKPFRRSRSRSLHKLKELANVEPELSYVFFGPVYDSISKFGHKPKVP
;
A
#
# COMPACT_ATOMS: atom_id res chain seq x y z
N MET A 1 -15.17 4.09 -23.55
CA MET A 1 -14.44 3.06 -22.78
C MET A 1 -14.92 3.14 -21.34
N SER A 2 -15.56 2.11 -20.80
CA SER A 2 -15.93 2.09 -19.38
C SER A 2 -14.64 2.00 -18.55
N SER A 3 -14.40 2.95 -17.66
CA SER A 3 -13.25 2.89 -16.75
C SER A 3 -13.52 1.82 -15.69
N THR A 4 -12.75 0.74 -15.70
CA THR A 4 -12.84 -0.29 -14.67
C THR A 4 -12.45 0.31 -13.31
N LEU A 5 -13.35 0.20 -12.33
CA LEU A 5 -13.08 0.59 -10.96
C LEU A 5 -11.93 -0.27 -10.40
N ARG A 6 -10.90 0.37 -9.85
CA ARG A 6 -9.78 -0.32 -9.18
C ARG A 6 -9.96 -0.25 -7.67
N ILE A 7 -10.13 -1.41 -7.05
CA ILE A 7 -10.27 -1.54 -5.59
C ILE A 7 -8.90 -1.88 -4.99
N THR A 8 -8.51 -1.14 -3.97
CA THR A 8 -7.29 -1.37 -3.20
C THR A 8 -7.63 -1.45 -1.71
N VAL A 9 -7.00 -2.39 -1.00
CA VAL A 9 -7.13 -2.55 0.45
C VAL A 9 -5.81 -2.20 1.12
N ILE A 10 -5.87 -1.46 2.22
CA ILE A 10 -4.73 -1.24 3.12
C ILE A 10 -4.93 -2.13 4.34
N SER A 11 -3.90 -2.90 4.70
CA SER A 11 -3.99 -3.83 5.84
C SER A 11 -4.28 -3.11 7.16
N SER A 12 -4.88 -3.85 8.10
CA SER A 12 -4.81 -3.50 9.52
C SER A 12 -3.34 -3.33 9.95
N PRO A 13 -3.01 -2.42 10.89
CA PRO A 13 -1.65 -2.29 11.39
C PRO A 13 -1.14 -3.56 12.10
N ASN A 14 -2.05 -4.35 12.70
CA ASN A 14 -1.74 -5.57 13.43
C ASN A 14 -2.07 -6.81 12.58
N PHE A 15 -1.29 -7.88 12.72
CA PHE A 15 -1.61 -9.15 12.07
C PHE A 15 -2.85 -9.81 12.65
N GLN A 16 -3.65 -10.42 11.78
CA GLN A 16 -4.85 -11.16 12.15
C GLN A 16 -4.71 -12.65 11.83
N LYS A 17 -5.42 -13.49 12.59
CA LYS A 17 -5.44 -14.93 12.33
C LYS A 17 -6.05 -15.19 10.94
N GLY A 18 -5.34 -15.95 10.11
CA GLY A 18 -5.79 -16.29 8.75
C GLY A 18 -5.64 -15.17 7.72
N GLU A 19 -4.99 -14.04 8.06
CA GLU A 19 -4.85 -12.89 7.16
C GLU A 19 -4.22 -13.24 5.79
N PRO A 20 -3.15 -14.07 5.68
CA PRO A 20 -2.60 -14.44 4.38
C PRO A 20 -3.60 -15.16 3.45
N LYS A 21 -4.43 -16.03 4.03
CA LYS A 21 -5.48 -16.76 3.29
C LYS A 21 -6.54 -15.80 2.77
N MET A 22 -7.05 -14.93 3.65
CA MET A 22 -8.04 -13.91 3.28
C MET A 22 -7.51 -12.97 2.19
N VAL A 23 -6.25 -12.53 2.30
CA VAL A 23 -5.64 -11.67 1.27
C VAL A 23 -5.47 -12.41 -0.05
N THR A 24 -5.10 -13.69 -0.03
CA THR A 24 -5.02 -14.51 -1.24
C THR A 24 -6.39 -14.59 -1.92
N GLU A 25 -7.45 -14.90 -1.17
CA GLU A 25 -8.82 -14.98 -1.69
C GLU A 25 -9.28 -13.65 -2.30
N LEU A 26 -9.01 -12.51 -1.64
CA LEU A 26 -9.33 -11.19 -2.19
C LEU A 26 -8.59 -10.91 -3.52
N LEU A 27 -7.30 -11.25 -3.60
CA LEU A 27 -6.49 -11.04 -4.80
C LEU A 27 -6.91 -11.93 -5.98
N GLU A 28 -7.40 -13.14 -5.69
CA GLU A 28 -7.98 -14.05 -6.68
C GLU A 28 -9.35 -13.57 -7.17
N ASN A 29 -10.15 -12.95 -6.30
CA ASN A 29 -11.47 -12.41 -6.63
C ASN A 29 -11.45 -10.95 -7.12
N GLY A 30 -10.33 -10.50 -7.68
CA GLY A 30 -10.27 -9.25 -8.45
C GLY A 30 -9.81 -8.01 -7.69
N LEU A 31 -9.34 -8.12 -6.44
CA LEU A 31 -8.64 -7.00 -5.78
C LEU A 31 -7.42 -6.58 -6.65
N ASP A 32 -7.31 -5.28 -6.93
CA ASP A 32 -6.22 -4.74 -7.77
C ASP A 32 -4.91 -4.75 -6.99
N LYS A 33 -4.92 -4.17 -5.79
CA LYS A 33 -3.73 -4.06 -4.93
C LYS A 33 -4.06 -4.29 -3.47
N PHE A 34 -3.14 -4.96 -2.78
CA PHE A 34 -3.13 -5.04 -1.33
C PHE A 34 -1.91 -4.30 -0.77
N HIS A 35 -2.16 -3.25 -0.01
CA HIS A 35 -1.12 -2.45 0.66
C HIS A 35 -0.84 -3.07 2.02
N LEU A 36 0.28 -3.80 2.10
CA LEU A 36 0.76 -4.39 3.34
C LEU A 36 1.47 -3.31 4.17
N ARG A 37 0.76 -2.79 5.17
CA ARG A 37 1.22 -1.73 6.08
C ARG A 37 1.13 -2.20 7.52
N LYS A 38 2.24 -2.70 8.05
CA LYS A 38 2.41 -3.14 9.44
C LYS A 38 3.46 -2.27 10.14
N PRO A 39 3.04 -1.11 10.68
CA PRO A 39 3.95 -0.04 11.10
C PRO A 39 4.94 -0.43 12.20
N ASP A 40 4.55 -1.36 13.07
CA ASP A 40 5.24 -1.67 14.33
C ASP A 40 5.68 -3.15 14.38
N HIS A 41 5.78 -3.79 13.21
CA HIS A 41 6.20 -5.19 13.07
C HIS A 41 7.56 -5.31 12.38
N SER A 42 8.30 -6.37 12.72
CA SER A 42 9.62 -6.64 12.15
C SER A 42 9.55 -7.04 10.68
N VAL A 43 10.66 -6.82 9.97
CA VAL A 43 10.87 -7.30 8.59
C VAL A 43 10.66 -8.81 8.50
N ALA A 44 11.17 -9.58 9.48
CA ALA A 44 10.99 -11.03 9.54
C ALA A 44 9.50 -11.43 9.61
N ARG A 45 8.70 -10.75 10.45
CA ARG A 45 7.28 -11.04 10.55
C ARG A 45 6.51 -10.68 9.26
N MET A 46 6.95 -9.65 8.57
CA MET A 46 6.42 -9.28 7.26
C MET A 46 6.80 -10.31 6.18
N ALA A 47 8.03 -10.84 6.22
CA ALA A 47 8.50 -11.92 5.34
C ALA A 47 7.64 -13.19 5.51
N GLU A 48 7.40 -13.62 6.76
CA GLU A 48 6.52 -14.77 7.08
C GLU A 48 5.12 -14.62 6.45
N PHE A 49 4.56 -13.40 6.46
CA PHE A 49 3.28 -13.13 5.81
C PHE A 49 3.35 -13.29 4.28
N LEU A 50 4.43 -12.80 3.66
CA LEU A 50 4.62 -12.92 2.21
C LEU A 50 4.87 -14.37 1.77
N ASP A 51 5.60 -15.15 2.57
CA ASP A 51 5.87 -16.57 2.31
C ASP A 51 4.58 -17.41 2.33
N ALA A 52 3.59 -16.99 3.13
CA ALA A 52 2.29 -17.65 3.21
C ALA A 52 1.33 -17.31 2.05
N ILE A 53 1.71 -16.39 1.13
CA ILE A 53 0.89 -16.01 -0.03
C ILE A 53 1.46 -16.64 -1.31
N PRO A 54 0.63 -17.20 -2.22
CA PRO A 54 1.11 -17.75 -3.47
C PRO A 54 1.97 -16.74 -4.25
N ARG A 55 3.18 -17.16 -4.65
CA ARG A 55 4.18 -16.29 -5.31
C ARG A 55 3.62 -15.46 -6.47
N ARG A 56 2.69 -16.04 -7.26
CA ARG A 56 2.01 -15.35 -8.39
C ARG A 56 1.21 -14.11 -7.98
N MET A 57 0.75 -14.06 -6.73
CA MET A 57 -0.07 -12.97 -6.18
C MET A 57 0.76 -11.84 -5.58
N LEU A 58 2.04 -12.09 -5.24
CA LEU A 58 2.92 -11.07 -4.65
C LEU A 58 3.05 -9.82 -5.53
N LYS A 59 2.97 -9.96 -6.86
CA LYS A 59 2.96 -8.84 -7.82
C LYS A 59 1.81 -7.84 -7.63
N LYS A 60 0.80 -8.16 -6.83
CA LYS A 60 -0.31 -7.28 -6.45
C LYS A 60 -0.16 -6.68 -5.04
N ILE A 61 0.89 -7.05 -4.31
CA ILE A 61 1.17 -6.52 -2.96
C ILE A 61 2.07 -5.29 -3.06
N ILE A 62 1.72 -4.24 -2.32
CA ILE A 62 2.49 -3.00 -2.20
C ILE A 62 3.03 -2.91 -0.78
N ILE A 63 4.35 -2.83 -0.64
CA ILE A 63 5.03 -2.81 0.66
C ILE A 63 5.10 -1.38 1.20
N HIS A 64 4.88 -1.23 2.50
CA HIS A 64 5.12 0.02 3.23
C HIS A 64 6.27 -0.20 4.23
N ARG A 65 7.09 0.83 4.45
CA ARG A 65 8.10 0.95 5.53
C ARG A 65 9.24 -0.07 5.58
N THR A 66 9.15 -1.17 4.85
CA THR A 66 10.13 -2.28 4.86
C THR A 66 10.73 -2.49 3.47
N PRO A 67 11.49 -1.50 2.94
CA PRO A 67 12.09 -1.57 1.61
C PRO A 67 13.08 -2.73 1.44
N GLU A 68 13.57 -3.33 2.53
CA GLU A 68 14.44 -4.50 2.54
C GLU A 68 13.81 -5.67 1.78
N LEU A 69 12.50 -5.89 1.95
CA LEU A 69 11.75 -6.98 1.32
C LEU A 69 11.63 -6.84 -0.20
N LEU A 70 11.92 -5.66 -0.76
CA LEU A 70 11.84 -5.44 -2.21
C LEU A 70 12.90 -6.22 -2.98
N LYS A 71 13.99 -6.63 -2.31
CA LYS A 71 15.08 -7.40 -2.90
C LYS A 71 14.74 -8.88 -2.99
N ASP A 72 14.05 -9.40 -1.99
CA ASP A 72 13.83 -10.84 -1.82
C ASP A 72 12.51 -11.30 -2.42
N TYR A 73 11.52 -10.40 -2.51
CA TYR A 73 10.17 -10.74 -2.95
C TYR A 73 9.78 -10.08 -4.28
N PRO A 74 9.06 -10.80 -5.17
CA PRO A 74 8.54 -10.25 -6.41
C PRO A 74 7.28 -9.39 -6.19
N VAL A 75 7.31 -8.49 -5.20
CA VAL A 75 6.18 -7.62 -4.85
C VAL A 75 5.86 -6.60 -5.94
N GLY A 76 4.60 -6.17 -6.01
CA GLY A 76 4.10 -5.25 -7.04
C GLY A 76 4.59 -3.81 -6.94
N GLY A 77 5.00 -3.38 -5.76
CA GLY A 77 5.30 -1.97 -5.53
C GLY A 77 5.82 -1.63 -4.14
N TYR A 78 6.23 -0.38 -3.99
CA TYR A 78 6.57 0.24 -2.72
C TYR A 78 5.80 1.54 -2.55
N HIS A 79 5.14 1.68 -1.40
CA HIS A 79 4.48 2.92 -1.01
C HIS A 79 5.42 3.70 -0.10
N HIS A 80 5.90 4.83 -0.62
CA HIS A 80 6.81 5.71 0.07
C HIS A 80 6.08 6.49 1.16
N THR A 81 6.78 6.77 2.25
CA THR A 81 6.32 7.73 3.26
C THR A 81 6.47 9.16 2.72
N ALA A 82 5.71 10.11 3.28
CA ALA A 82 5.78 11.51 2.88
C ALA A 82 7.15 12.18 3.12
N ARG A 83 8.00 11.58 3.96
CA ARG A 83 9.29 12.16 4.38
C ARG A 83 10.50 11.54 3.70
N GLU A 84 10.32 10.45 2.94
CA GLU A 84 11.44 9.82 2.24
C GLU A 84 11.53 10.29 0.80
N SER A 85 12.75 10.35 0.28
CA SER A 85 13.00 10.50 -1.15
C SER A 85 12.50 9.27 -1.89
N LEU A 86 12.12 9.47 -3.16
CA LEU A 86 11.71 8.34 -4.00
C LEU A 86 12.90 7.43 -4.26
N LYS A 87 12.77 6.17 -3.84
CA LYS A 87 13.77 5.14 -4.08
C LYS A 87 13.58 4.60 -5.50
N PRO A 88 14.66 4.40 -6.26
CA PRO A 88 14.59 3.73 -7.56
C PRO A 88 14.00 2.32 -7.40
N PHE A 89 12.77 2.13 -7.87
CA PHE A 89 12.12 0.82 -7.89
C PHE A 89 11.41 0.61 -9.23
N ARG A 90 11.68 -0.51 -9.92
CA ARG A 90 11.24 -0.70 -11.31
C ARG A 90 9.73 -0.94 -11.47
N ARG A 91 9.05 -1.36 -10.41
CA ARG A 91 7.60 -1.61 -10.44
C ARG A 91 6.86 -0.40 -9.86
N SER A 92 5.68 -0.61 -9.29
CA SER A 92 4.83 0.50 -8.87
C SER A 92 5.43 1.28 -7.70
N ARG A 93 5.40 2.61 -7.79
CA ARG A 93 5.74 3.51 -6.69
C ARG A 93 4.52 4.36 -6.37
N SER A 94 4.22 4.54 -5.10
CA SER A 94 3.11 5.39 -4.66
C SER A 94 3.46 6.16 -3.40
N ARG A 95 2.67 7.17 -3.05
CA ARG A 95 2.83 7.96 -1.82
C ARG A 95 1.49 8.55 -1.38
N SER A 96 1.35 8.85 -0.09
CA SER A 96 0.22 9.59 0.44
C SER A 96 0.48 11.11 0.39
N LEU A 97 -0.51 11.86 -0.08
CA LEU A 97 -0.56 13.32 -0.11
C LEU A 97 -1.73 13.80 0.75
N HIS A 98 -1.56 14.97 1.38
CA HIS A 98 -2.48 15.45 2.42
C HIS A 98 -2.91 16.90 2.21
N LYS A 99 -2.47 17.56 1.14
CA LYS A 99 -2.87 18.93 0.77
C LYS A 99 -3.17 18.98 -0.73
N LEU A 100 -4.26 19.64 -1.11
CA LEU A 100 -4.65 19.76 -2.53
C LEU A 100 -3.54 20.34 -3.41
N LYS A 101 -2.77 21.31 -2.89
CA LYS A 101 -1.65 21.92 -3.62
C LYS A 101 -0.55 20.93 -4.01
N GLU A 102 -0.43 19.79 -3.32
CA GLU A 102 0.53 18.74 -3.65
C GLU A 102 0.13 17.99 -4.93
N LEU A 103 -1.15 18.00 -5.31
CA LEU A 103 -1.64 17.35 -6.52
C LEU A 103 -1.19 18.05 -7.81
N ALA A 104 -0.87 19.35 -7.74
CA ALA A 104 -0.37 20.10 -8.89
C ALA A 104 1.06 19.71 -9.27
N ASN A 105 1.83 19.13 -8.34
CA ASN A 105 3.26 18.83 -8.50
C ASN A 105 3.56 17.40 -8.05
N VAL A 106 2.79 16.43 -8.55
CA VAL A 106 3.06 15.00 -8.29
C VAL A 106 4.32 14.58 -9.05
N GLU A 107 5.24 13.91 -8.37
CA GLU A 107 6.43 13.37 -9.01
C GLU A 107 6.06 12.38 -10.12
N PRO A 108 6.55 12.53 -11.36
CA PRO A 108 6.17 11.71 -12.50
C PRO A 108 6.55 10.23 -12.32
N GLU A 109 7.48 9.92 -11.42
CA GLU A 109 7.89 8.57 -11.07
C GLU A 109 6.84 7.79 -10.27
N LEU A 110 5.84 8.46 -9.69
CA LEU A 110 4.76 7.85 -8.93
C LEU A 110 3.69 7.30 -9.88
N SER A 111 3.39 6.01 -9.74
CA SER A 111 2.32 5.35 -10.51
C SER A 111 0.92 5.80 -10.10
N TYR A 112 0.75 6.18 -8.83
CA TYR A 112 -0.47 6.74 -8.25
C TYR A 112 -0.16 7.33 -6.87
N VAL A 113 -1.09 8.13 -6.36
CA VAL A 113 -1.04 8.70 -5.01
C VAL A 113 -2.30 8.34 -4.23
N PHE A 114 -2.18 8.28 -2.90
CA PHE A 114 -3.34 8.35 -2.03
C PHE A 114 -3.53 9.79 -1.61
N PHE A 115 -4.71 10.35 -1.86
CA PHE A 115 -5.08 11.64 -1.33
C PHE A 115 -6.07 11.45 -0.18
N GLY A 116 -5.78 12.06 0.96
CA GLY A 116 -6.68 12.01 2.09
C GLY A 116 -6.15 12.74 3.33
N PRO A 117 -6.90 12.72 4.43
CA PRO A 117 -8.23 12.11 4.55
C PRO A 117 -9.28 12.94 3.79
N VAL A 118 -10.21 12.27 3.10
CA VAL A 118 -11.35 12.92 2.41
C VAL A 118 -12.54 13.09 3.37
N TYR A 119 -12.64 12.21 4.37
CA TYR A 119 -13.62 12.26 5.45
C TYR A 119 -12.89 12.15 6.80
N ASP A 120 -13.55 12.54 7.89
CA ASP A 120 -13.03 12.33 9.23
C ASP A 120 -12.66 10.86 9.45
N SER A 121 -11.46 10.62 9.97
CA SER A 121 -10.99 9.27 10.18
C SER A 121 -11.69 8.64 11.39
N ILE A 122 -12.48 7.60 11.14
CA ILE A 122 -13.10 6.79 12.20
C ILE A 122 -12.03 6.02 12.99
N SER A 123 -10.94 5.61 12.35
CA SER A 123 -9.86 4.81 12.95
C SER A 123 -8.72 5.62 13.58
N LYS A 124 -8.66 6.93 13.34
CA LYS A 124 -7.65 7.83 13.92
C LYS A 124 -8.34 9.08 14.46
N PHE A 125 -8.69 9.05 15.74
CA PHE A 125 -9.35 10.15 16.42
C PHE A 125 -8.60 11.48 16.21
N GLY A 126 -9.32 12.52 15.78
CA GLY A 126 -8.77 13.85 15.50
C GLY A 126 -8.14 14.05 14.11
N HIS A 127 -8.09 13.02 13.26
CA HIS A 127 -7.60 13.16 11.89
C HIS A 127 -8.71 13.63 10.95
N LYS A 128 -8.77 14.96 10.75
CA LYS A 128 -9.77 15.65 9.92
C LYS A 128 -9.31 15.87 8.48
N PRO A 129 -10.24 15.97 7.50
CA PRO A 129 -9.96 16.43 6.15
C PRO A 129 -9.18 17.74 6.13
N LYS A 130 -8.23 17.82 5.20
CA LYS A 130 -7.51 19.05 4.83
C LYS A 130 -7.92 19.51 3.43
N VAL A 131 -9.17 19.22 3.11
CA VAL A 131 -9.86 19.58 1.87
C VAL A 131 -10.88 20.66 2.27
N PRO A 132 -11.01 21.76 1.52
CA PRO A 132 -12.01 22.80 1.79
C PRO A 132 -13.44 22.26 1.86
#